data_AF-A0A2U1C773-F1
#
_entry.id   AF-A0A2U1C773-F1
#
_cell.length_a   1.000
_cell.length_b   1.000
_cell.length_c   1.000
_cell.angle_alpha   90.00
_cell.angle_beta   90.00
_cell.angle_gamma   90.00
#
_symmetry.space_group_name_H-M   'P 1'
#
loop_
_entity.id
_entity.type
_entity.pdbx_description
1 polymer ?
#
loop_
_entity_poly.entity_id
_entity_poly.type
_entity_poly.pdbx_seq_one_letter_code
_entity_poly.pdbx_strand_id
1 'polypeptide(L)' 'MFRFPCNGELDMTAGELKDAERRALNILDKWNDCTGVVSRGGSYYYELQGVIEDAVRCGAQAACGVHEPLESEK' A
#
# COMPACT_ATOMS: atom_id res chain seq x y z
N MET A 1 -17.05 9.23 3.13
CA MET A 1 -16.68 8.31 2.03
C MET A 1 -15.85 9.14 1.06
N PHE A 2 -14.53 9.04 1.13
CA PHE A 2 -13.63 9.84 0.29
C PHE A 2 -13.34 9.05 -1.00
N ARG A 3 -13.48 9.72 -2.14
CA ARG A 3 -13.26 9.16 -3.49
C ARG A 3 -11.88 9.61 -3.94
N PHE A 4 -11.04 8.68 -4.37
CA PHE A 4 -9.87 8.98 -5.20
C PHE A 4 -10.37 9.05 -6.65
N PRO A 5 -10.37 10.22 -7.30
CA PRO A 5 -10.80 10.30 -8.70
C PRO A 5 -9.66 9.86 -9.62
N CYS A 6 -9.87 8.78 -10.38
CA CYS A 6 -8.97 8.34 -11.45
C CYS A 6 -9.57 8.71 -12.81
N ASN A 7 -8.83 9.41 -13.68
CA ASN A 7 -9.33 9.82 -14.99
C ASN A 7 -9.13 8.71 -16.04
N GLY A 8 -10.13 7.83 -16.17
CA GLY A 8 -10.29 6.92 -17.31
C GLY A 8 -10.57 5.47 -16.89
N GLU A 9 -11.78 4.98 -17.20
CA GLU A 9 -12.32 3.60 -17.19
C GLU A 9 -12.03 2.62 -16.02
N LEU A 10 -11.11 2.92 -15.11
CA LEU A 10 -10.76 2.14 -13.92
C LEU A 10 -10.87 3.04 -12.69
N ASP A 11 -12.12 3.26 -12.27
CA ASP A 11 -12.43 3.98 -11.04
C ASP A 11 -12.15 3.04 -9.86
N MET A 12 -10.93 3.10 -9.29
CA MET A 12 -10.58 2.30 -8.11
C MET A 12 -11.10 3.01 -6.86
N THR A 13 -12.06 2.38 -6.18
CA THR A 13 -12.66 2.93 -4.98
C THR A 13 -11.67 2.92 -3.80
N ALA A 14 -11.86 3.83 -2.85
CA ALA A 14 -11.09 3.81 -1.60
C ALA A 14 -11.24 2.50 -0.81
N GLY A 15 -12.30 1.73 -1.06
CA GLY A 15 -12.46 0.38 -0.52
C GLY A 15 -11.50 -0.63 -1.16
N GLU A 16 -11.42 -0.63 -2.50
CA GLU A 16 -10.52 -1.51 -3.24
C GLU A 16 -9.05 -1.22 -2.95
N LEU A 17 -8.67 0.06 -2.80
CA LEU A 17 -7.32 0.43 -2.38
C LEU A 17 -6.97 -0.16 -1.01
N LYS A 18 -7.86 -0.02 -0.02
CA LYS A 18 -7.66 -0.59 1.33
C LYS A 18 -7.59 -2.11 1.32
N ASP A 19 -8.38 -2.77 0.47
CA ASP A 19 -8.31 -4.21 0.32
C ASP A 19 -6.99 -4.66 -0.35
N ALA A 20 -6.47 -3.89 -1.30
CA ALA A 20 -5.16 -4.12 -1.90
C ALA A 20 -4.02 -3.94 -0.89
N GLU A 21 -4.03 -2.87 -0.10
CA GLU A 21 -3.09 -2.63 1.01
C GLU A 21 -3.15 -3.79 2.01
N ARG A 22 -4.34 -4.19 2.45
CA ARG A 22 -4.53 -5.32 3.36
C ARG A 22 -4.00 -6.64 2.79
N ARG A 23 -4.20 -6.90 1.50
CA ARG A 23 -3.62 -8.08 0.83
C ARG A 23 -2.10 -8.02 0.82
N ALA A 24 -1.50 -6.88 0.53
CA ALA A 24 -0.06 -6.70 0.51
C ALA A 24 0.56 -6.88 1.91
N LEU A 25 -0.04 -6.29 2.95
CA LEU A 25 0.39 -6.47 4.34
C LEU A 25 0.29 -7.93 4.81
N ASN A 26 -0.76 -8.66 4.41
CA ASN A 26 -0.86 -10.09 4.68
C ASN A 26 0.25 -10.91 3.99
N ILE A 27 0.74 -10.47 2.83
CA ILE A 27 1.88 -11.12 2.15
C ILE A 27 3.17 -10.83 2.91
N LEU A 28 3.38 -9.58 3.35
CA LEU A 28 4.51 -9.20 4.21
C LEU A 28 4.52 -10.04 5.49
N ASP A 29 3.37 -10.21 6.14
CA ASP A 29 3.25 -11.01 7.36
C ASP A 29 3.65 -12.46 7.12
N LYS A 30 3.15 -13.10 6.07
CA LYS A 30 3.51 -14.48 5.73
C LYS A 30 5.00 -14.61 5.41
N TRP A 31 5.55 -13.65 4.68
CA TRP A 31 6.96 -13.61 4.35
C TRP A 31 7.82 -13.45 5.62
N ASN A 32 7.43 -12.56 6.53
CA ASN A 32 8.18 -12.33 7.76
C ASN A 32 8.04 -13.50 8.74
N ASP A 33 6.87 -14.14 8.81
CA ASP A 33 6.67 -15.35 9.61
C ASP A 33 7.52 -16.52 9.07
N CYS A 34 7.76 -16.58 7.76
CA CYS A 34 8.63 -17.59 7.14
C CYS A 34 10.13 -17.30 7.33
N THR A 35 10.54 -16.04 7.23
CA THR A 35 11.96 -15.66 7.20
C THR A 35 12.52 -15.23 8.55
N GLY A 36 11.67 -14.69 9.44
CA GLY A 36 12.06 -14.16 10.74
C GLY A 36 13.02 -12.97 10.67
N VAL A 37 13.09 -12.28 9.53
CA VAL A 37 14.11 -11.24 9.27
C VAL A 37 13.92 -10.03 10.17
N VAL A 38 12.68 -9.60 10.40
CA VAL A 38 12.37 -8.48 11.29
C VAL A 38 11.51 -8.93 12.47
N SER A 39 11.81 -8.38 13.65
CA SER A 39 10.98 -8.59 14.84
C SER A 39 9.59 -8.01 14.63
N ARG A 40 8.56 -8.86 14.74
CA ARG A 40 7.16 -8.44 14.59
C ARG A 40 6.82 -7.38 15.64
N GLY A 41 6.17 -6.30 15.20
CA GLY A 41 5.86 -5.15 16.06
C GLY A 41 7.06 -4.28 16.45
N GLY A 42 8.26 -4.53 15.89
CA GLY A 42 9.40 -3.63 16.01
C GLY A 42 9.28 -2.44 15.05
N SER A 43 10.08 -1.39 15.29
CA SER A 43 10.10 -0.19 14.45
C SER A 43 10.32 -0.52 12.97
N TYR A 44 11.33 -1.33 12.65
CA TYR A 44 11.61 -1.77 11.28
C TYR A 44 10.46 -2.52 10.61
N TYR A 45 9.67 -3.27 11.38
CA TYR A 45 8.51 -3.96 10.84
C TYR A 45 7.41 -2.96 10.44
N TYR A 46 7.18 -1.91 11.23
CA TYR A 46 6.23 -0.84 10.88
C TYR A 46 6.72 0.00 9.70
N GLU A 47 8.02 0.30 9.62
CA GLU A 47 8.62 0.98 8.45
C GLU A 47 8.41 0.17 7.17
N LEU A 48 8.59 -1.16 7.23
CA LEU A 48 8.30 -2.04 6.09
C LEU A 48 6.82 -2.05 5.70
N GLN A 49 5.90 -2.00 6.67
CA GLN A 49 4.48 -1.86 6.36
C GLN A 49 4.19 -0.56 5.60
N GLY A 50 4.76 0.57 6.05
CA GLY A 50 4.63 1.86 5.38
C GLY A 50 5.14 1.84 3.93
N VAL A 51 6.33 1.29 3.71
CA VAL A 51 6.90 1.15 2.35
C VAL A 51 6.01 0.30 1.44
N ILE A 52 5.40 -0.77 1.97
CA ILE A 52 4.50 -1.62 1.19
C ILE A 52 3.19 -0.90 0.86
N GLU A 53 2.63 -0.13 1.81
CA GLU A 53 1.45 0.69 1.55
C GLU A 53 1.72 1.73 0.45
N ASP A 54 2.86 2.42 0.52
CA ASP A 54 3.27 3.38 -0.49
C ASP A 54 3.47 2.72 -1.86
N ALA A 55 4.08 1.54 -1.91
CA ALA A 55 4.23 0.78 -3.16
C ALA A 55 2.86 0.42 -3.78
N VAL A 56 1.87 0.04 -2.97
CA VAL A 56 0.49 -0.21 -3.43
C VAL A 56 -0.14 1.08 -3.97
N ARG A 57 0.03 2.21 -3.27
CA ARG A 57 -0.49 3.51 -3.70
C ARG A 57 0.15 3.99 -5.00
N CYS A 58 1.46 3.85 -5.16
CA CYS A 58 2.17 4.12 -6.41
C CYS A 58 1.63 3.29 -7.57
N GLY A 59 1.43 1.98 -7.35
CA GLY A 59 0.84 1.09 -8.36
C GLY A 59 -0.59 1.47 -8.73
N ALA A 60 -1.40 1.84 -7.73
CA ALA A 60 -2.77 2.32 -7.94
C ALA A 60 -2.81 3.63 -8.73
N GLN A 61 -1.98 4.60 -8.34
CA GLN A 61 -1.82 5.87 -9.04
C GLN A 61 -1.40 5.67 -10.50
N ALA A 62 -0.41 4.81 -10.75
CA ALA A 62 0.05 4.48 -12.10
C ALA A 62 -1.06 3.83 -12.95
N ALA A 63 -1.83 2.89 -12.38
CA ALA A 63 -2.97 2.28 -13.06
C ALA A 63 -4.10 3.28 -13.37
N CYS A 64 -4.23 4.29 -12.52
CA CYS A 64 -5.20 5.38 -12.63
C CYS A 64 -4.75 6.56 -13.50
N GLY A 65 -3.50 6.56 -13.98
CA GLY A 65 -2.92 7.71 -14.69
C GLY A 65 -2.78 8.97 -13.84
N VAL A 66 -2.76 8.83 -12.50
CA VAL A 66 -2.57 9.92 -11.54
C VAL A 66 -1.14 9.86 -11.02
N HIS A 67 -0.53 11.01 -10.70
CA HIS A 67 0.74 11.06 -10.00
C HIS A 67 0.70 12.17 -8.96
N GLU A 68 0.51 11.79 -7.71
CA GLU A 68 0.42 12.68 -6.56
C GLU A 68 1.47 12.26 -5.52
N PRO A 69 2.19 13.24 -4.92
CA PRO A 69 3.21 12.92 -3.93
C PRO A 69 2.57 12.28 -2.69
N LEU A 70 3.19 11.20 -2.23
CA LEU A 70 2.74 10.48 -1.03
C LEU A 70 3.16 11.25 0.24
N GLU A 71 2.49 10.99 1.37
CA GLU A 71 2.86 11.61 2.65
C GLU A 71 4.30 11.27 3.06
N SER A 72 4.78 10.08 2.73
CA SER A 72 6.16 9.65 2.98
C SER A 72 7.22 10.38 2.15
N GLU A 73 6.80 11.15 1.14
CA GLU A 73 7.69 11.96 0.29
C GLU A 73 7.76 13.43 0.72
N LYS A 74 7.02 13.80 1.78
CA LYS A 74 6.95 15.17 2.31
C LYS A 74 7.88 15.36 3.50
#